data_AF-B9URK7-F1
#
_entry.id   AF-B9URK7-F1
#
_cell.length_a   1.000
_cell.length_b   1.000
_cell.length_c   1.000
_cell.angle_alpha   90.00
_cell.angle_beta   90.00
_cell.angle_gamma   90.00
#
_symmetry.space_group_name_H-M   'P 1'
#
loop_
_entity.id
_entity.type
_entity.pdbx_description
1 polymer ?
#
loop_
_entity_poly.entity_id
_entity_poly.type
_entity_poly.pdbx_seq_one_letter_code
_entity_poly.pdbx_strand_id
1 'polypeptide(L)'
;MTKLILILILTLISIVSCTSYVPLDIEYDTENLKKVKECEEQKKVPEEELSQWWEWKVPKNPTPCLVDCILKKFGWLSEDGSIDNSAIEKAYKDVGHSNPSIAACKLSKTGCANAEELFECLLNADGQKFKDAFDGRKDTSCATCSKN
;
A
#
# COMPACT_ATOMS: atom_id res chain seq x y z
N MET A 1 3.81 -15.19 -49.82
CA MET A 1 2.72 -15.45 -48.83
C MET A 1 3.23 -15.58 -47.39
N THR A 2 4.54 -15.60 -47.14
CA THR A 2 5.13 -15.68 -45.77
C THR A 2 5.29 -14.32 -45.08
N LYS A 3 5.36 -13.20 -45.82
CA LYS A 3 5.53 -11.86 -45.23
C LYS A 3 4.25 -11.27 -44.59
N LEU A 4 3.06 -11.66 -45.05
CA LEU A 4 1.79 -11.18 -44.48
C LEU A 4 1.44 -11.87 -43.14
N ILE A 5 1.88 -13.11 -42.93
CA ILE A 5 1.61 -13.87 -41.69
C ILE A 5 2.46 -13.33 -40.53
N LEU A 6 3.70 -12.86 -40.79
CA LEU A 6 4.56 -12.27 -39.77
C LEU A 6 4.02 -10.94 -39.20
N ILE A 7 3.30 -10.15 -40.00
CA ILE A 7 2.72 -8.86 -39.57
C ILE A 7 1.48 -9.08 -38.67
N LEU A 8 0.72 -10.16 -38.91
CA LEU A 8 -0.42 -10.55 -38.07
C LEU A 8 0.01 -11.09 -36.70
N ILE A 9 1.17 -11.75 -36.62
CA ILE A 9 1.71 -12.25 -35.33
C ILE A 9 2.30 -11.10 -34.50
N LEU A 10 2.91 -10.09 -35.13
CA LEU A 10 3.45 -8.92 -34.43
C LEU A 10 2.37 -7.97 -33.88
N THR A 11 1.18 -7.92 -34.51
CA THR A 11 0.05 -7.11 -34.02
C THR A 11 -0.70 -7.76 -32.85
N LEU A 12 -0.65 -9.09 -32.72
CA LEU A 12 -1.23 -9.81 -31.57
C LEU A 12 -0.41 -9.68 -30.27
N ILE A 13 0.89 -9.33 -30.36
CA ILE A 13 1.76 -9.14 -29.18
C ILE A 13 1.59 -7.73 -28.57
N SER A 14 0.93 -6.81 -29.27
CA SER A 14 0.65 -5.46 -28.75
C SER A 14 -0.54 -5.40 -27.79
N ILE A 15 -1.17 -6.54 -27.46
CA ILE A 15 -2.35 -6.63 -26.58
C ILE A 15 -1.97 -7.11 -25.15
N VAL A 16 -0.69 -6.97 -24.78
CA VAL A 16 -0.16 -7.29 -23.45
C VAL A 16 0.46 -5.96 -22.97
N SER A 17 -0.06 -5.21 -22.01
CA SER A 17 -0.80 -5.59 -20.81
C SER A 17 -1.55 -4.38 -20.22
N CYS A 18 -2.89 -4.39 -20.27
CA CYS A 18 -3.66 -3.86 -19.13
C CYS A 18 -3.87 -5.03 -18.17
N THR A 19 -2.79 -5.61 -17.66
CA THR A 19 -2.90 -6.48 -16.49
C THR A 19 -2.99 -5.53 -15.33
N SER A 20 -4.20 -5.25 -14.87
CA SER A 20 -4.42 -4.65 -13.56
C SER A 20 -3.56 -5.45 -12.59
N TYR A 21 -2.49 -4.85 -12.07
CA TYR A 21 -1.60 -5.50 -11.12
C TYR A 21 -2.41 -5.73 -9.86
N VAL A 22 -2.97 -6.93 -9.73
CA VAL A 22 -3.63 -7.40 -8.51
C VAL A 22 -2.55 -8.18 -7.77
N PRO A 23 -2.05 -7.67 -6.63
CA PRO A 23 -1.05 -8.40 -5.87
C PRO A 23 -1.60 -9.78 -5.47
N LEU A 24 -0.78 -10.81 -5.63
CA LEU A 24 -1.12 -12.17 -5.21
C LEU A 24 -1.21 -12.21 -3.67
N ASP A 25 -2.23 -12.90 -3.17
CA ASP A 25 -2.58 -13.08 -1.74
C ASP A 25 -1.44 -13.66 -0.88
N ILE A 26 -0.51 -14.39 -1.48
CA ILE A 26 0.68 -14.96 -0.85
C ILE A 26 1.74 -13.92 -0.42
N GLU A 27 1.60 -12.66 -0.84
CA GLU A 27 2.54 -11.58 -0.51
C GLU A 27 2.05 -10.63 0.60
N TYR A 28 0.83 -10.81 1.13
CA TYR A 28 0.22 -9.89 2.10
C TYR A 28 -0.29 -10.62 3.34
N ASP A 29 -0.32 -9.93 4.48
CA ASP A 29 -1.26 -10.34 5.53
C ASP A 29 -2.68 -10.17 4.98
N THR A 30 -3.43 -11.26 4.93
CA THR A 30 -4.74 -11.30 4.30
C THR A 30 -5.75 -10.35 4.98
N GLU A 31 -5.56 -10.02 6.26
CA GLU A 31 -6.42 -9.09 6.98
C GLU A 31 -6.11 -7.62 6.62
N ASN A 32 -4.83 -7.26 6.47
CA ASN A 32 -4.47 -5.90 6.03
C ASN A 32 -4.94 -5.64 4.60
N LEU A 33 -4.72 -6.61 3.70
CA LEU A 33 -5.22 -6.54 2.32
C LEU A 33 -6.75 -6.38 2.27
N LYS A 34 -7.48 -7.13 3.11
CA LYS A 34 -8.93 -7.02 3.18
C LYS A 34 -9.38 -5.62 3.62
N LYS A 35 -8.75 -5.04 4.64
CA LYS A 35 -9.07 -3.68 5.12
C LYS A 35 -8.83 -2.62 4.04
N VAL A 36 -7.76 -2.75 3.26
CA VAL A 36 -7.47 -1.87 2.12
C VAL A 36 -8.59 -1.98 1.08
N LYS A 37 -8.90 -3.20 0.62
CA LYS A 37 -9.97 -3.44 -0.37
C LYS A 37 -11.34 -2.94 0.08
N GLU A 38 -11.69 -3.13 1.36
CA GLU A 38 -12.93 -2.59 1.92
C GLU A 38 -13.00 -1.06 1.80
N CYS A 39 -11.89 -0.35 2.00
CA CYS A 39 -11.84 1.10 1.83
C CYS A 39 -11.90 1.52 0.35
N GLU A 40 -11.21 0.79 -0.53
CA GLU A 40 -11.27 1.02 -1.98
C GLU A 40 -12.71 0.92 -2.50
N GLU A 41 -13.42 -0.13 -2.09
CA GLU A 41 -14.82 -0.35 -2.43
C GLU A 41 -15.74 0.73 -1.84
N GLN A 42 -15.59 1.05 -0.54
CA GLN A 42 -16.41 2.07 0.13
C GLN A 42 -16.24 3.46 -0.49
N LYS A 43 -15.02 3.80 -0.88
CA LYS A 43 -14.69 5.10 -1.49
C LYS A 43 -14.92 5.12 -2.99
N LYS A 44 -15.22 3.97 -3.60
CA LYS A 44 -15.44 3.80 -5.05
C LYS A 44 -14.24 4.32 -5.84
N VAL A 45 -13.04 3.89 -5.43
CA VAL A 45 -11.79 4.33 -6.03
C VAL A 45 -11.73 3.85 -7.49
N PRO A 46 -11.45 4.73 -8.47
CA PRO A 46 -11.31 4.35 -9.87
C PRO A 46 -10.15 3.38 -10.11
N GLU A 47 -10.28 2.46 -11.06
CA GLU A 47 -9.26 1.44 -11.35
C GLU A 47 -7.92 2.06 -11.74
N GLU A 48 -7.94 3.16 -12.50
CA GLU A 48 -6.73 3.91 -12.87
C GLU A 48 -6.00 4.51 -11.65
N GLU A 49 -6.73 4.83 -10.59
CA GLU A 49 -6.17 5.32 -9.34
C GLU A 49 -5.61 4.16 -8.52
N LEU A 50 -6.35 3.05 -8.44
CA LEU A 50 -5.91 1.84 -7.74
C LEU A 50 -4.53 1.38 -8.22
N SER A 51 -4.30 1.36 -9.53
CA SER A 51 -2.99 0.95 -10.09
C SER A 51 -1.82 1.76 -9.52
N GLN A 52 -2.00 3.05 -9.26
CA GLN A 52 -0.97 3.90 -8.68
C GLN A 52 -0.75 3.58 -7.20
N TRP A 53 -1.83 3.39 -6.45
CA TRP A 53 -1.75 3.00 -5.03
C TRP A 53 -1.04 1.65 -4.83
N TRP A 54 -1.36 0.65 -5.65
CA TRP A 54 -0.72 -0.66 -5.62
C TRP A 54 0.76 -0.64 -6.06
N GLU A 55 1.17 0.40 -6.79
CA GLU A 55 2.58 0.70 -7.10
C GLU A 55 3.28 1.57 -6.03
N TRP A 56 2.60 1.86 -4.92
CA TRP A 56 3.07 2.77 -3.87
C TRP A 56 3.36 4.19 -4.38
N LYS A 57 2.53 4.66 -5.33
CA LYS A 57 2.57 6.02 -5.86
C LYS A 57 1.30 6.75 -5.46
N VAL A 58 1.45 7.85 -4.73
CA VAL A 58 0.32 8.70 -4.40
C VAL A 58 -0.19 9.40 -5.67
N PRO A 59 -1.46 9.20 -6.07
CA PRO A 59 -2.03 9.85 -7.24
C PRO A 59 -2.06 11.37 -7.08
N LYS A 60 -1.99 12.10 -8.20
CA LYS A 60 -2.07 13.57 -8.19
C LYS A 60 -3.39 14.10 -7.60
N ASN A 61 -4.48 13.41 -7.88
CA ASN A 61 -5.83 13.74 -7.41
C ASN A 61 -6.41 12.49 -6.73
N PRO A 62 -5.99 12.19 -5.49
CA PRO A 62 -6.43 10.97 -4.82
C PRO A 62 -7.91 11.04 -4.48
N THR A 63 -8.59 9.88 -4.47
CA THR A 63 -9.96 9.75 -4.01
C THR A 63 -10.04 10.24 -2.56
N PRO A 64 -10.93 11.20 -2.25
CA PRO A 64 -10.95 11.82 -0.93
C PRO A 64 -11.12 10.81 0.22
N CYS A 65 -10.28 10.95 1.24
CA CYS A 65 -10.34 10.16 2.47
C CYS A 65 -10.10 8.64 2.29
N LEU A 66 -9.50 8.19 1.18
CA LEU A 66 -9.12 6.78 1.03
C LEU A 66 -8.10 6.38 2.11
N VAL A 67 -7.01 7.12 2.22
CA VAL A 67 -5.95 6.84 3.20
C VAL A 67 -6.46 6.95 4.64
N ASP A 68 -7.31 7.94 4.94
CA ASP A 68 -7.96 8.07 6.25
C ASP A 68 -8.75 6.81 6.64
N CYS A 69 -9.53 6.26 5.71
CA CYS A 69 -10.27 5.02 5.92
C CYS A 69 -9.32 3.85 6.24
N ILE A 70 -8.25 3.71 5.48
CA ILE A 70 -7.29 2.60 5.64
C ILE A 70 -6.59 2.71 6.99
N LEU A 71 -6.03 3.88 7.32
CA LEU A 71 -5.29 4.08 8.55
C LEU A 71 -6.18 3.94 9.80
N LYS A 72 -7.47 4.30 9.72
CA LYS A 72 -8.45 4.01 10.78
C LYS A 72 -8.71 2.52 10.94
N LYS A 73 -8.91 1.78 9.85
CA LYS A 73 -9.07 0.31 9.91
C LYS A 73 -7.82 -0.41 10.42
N PHE A 74 -6.65 0.18 10.21
CA PHE A 74 -5.38 -0.31 10.76
C PHE A 74 -5.23 0.04 12.25
N GLY A 75 -6.05 0.97 12.76
CA GLY A 75 -5.94 1.49 14.12
C GLY A 75 -4.80 2.50 14.30
N TRP A 76 -4.22 2.99 13.20
CA TRP A 76 -3.14 3.98 13.23
C TRP A 76 -3.67 5.41 13.37
N LEU A 77 -4.94 5.60 13.01
CA LEU A 77 -5.72 6.79 13.32
C LEU A 77 -6.95 6.41 14.14
N SER A 78 -7.31 7.24 15.11
CA SER A 78 -8.64 7.21 15.75
C SER A 78 -9.71 7.80 14.83
N GLU A 79 -10.98 7.62 15.19
CA GLU A 79 -12.12 8.15 14.42
C GLU A 79 -12.07 9.67 14.21
N ASP A 80 -11.51 10.41 15.18
CA ASP A 80 -11.32 11.86 15.11
C ASP A 80 -10.06 12.29 14.32
N GLY A 81 -9.27 11.33 13.82
CA GLY A 81 -8.06 11.58 13.03
C GLY A 81 -6.79 11.79 13.85
N SER A 82 -6.83 11.57 15.17
CA SER A 82 -5.62 11.57 16.01
C SER A 82 -4.75 10.35 15.72
N ILE A 83 -3.44 10.52 15.77
CA ILE A 83 -2.48 9.46 15.44
C ILE A 83 -2.23 8.57 16.66
N ASP A 84 -2.37 7.26 16.47
CA ASP A 84 -1.93 6.25 17.43
C ASP A 84 -0.51 5.80 17.10
N ASN A 85 0.46 6.50 17.69
CA ASN A 85 1.88 6.16 17.55
C ASN A 85 2.19 4.73 18.01
N SER A 86 1.48 4.23 19.03
CA SER A 86 1.73 2.89 19.58
C SER A 86 1.30 1.80 18.60
N ALA A 87 0.18 2.00 17.89
CA ALA A 87 -0.28 1.08 16.85
C ALA A 87 0.70 1.03 15.67
N ILE A 88 1.23 2.17 15.24
CA ILE A 88 2.24 2.26 14.18
C ILE A 88 3.53 1.56 14.61
N GLU A 89 4.05 1.88 15.80
CA GLU A 89 5.23 1.22 16.37
C GLU A 89 5.08 -0.30 16.43
N LYS A 90 3.89 -0.77 16.85
CA LYS A 90 3.57 -2.19 16.90
C LYS A 90 3.61 -2.82 15.49
N ALA A 91 3.02 -2.18 14.49
CA ALA A 91 2.97 -2.73 13.13
C ALA A 91 4.38 -2.93 12.54
N TYR A 92 5.28 -1.95 12.73
CA TYR A 92 6.69 -2.11 12.32
C TYR A 92 7.39 -3.23 13.11
N LYS A 93 7.18 -3.29 14.42
CA LYS A 93 7.78 -4.31 15.27
C LYS A 93 7.33 -5.73 14.89
N ASP A 94 6.04 -5.90 14.57
CA ASP A 94 5.46 -7.20 14.20
C ASP A 94 6.10 -7.80 12.94
N VAL A 95 6.68 -6.96 12.08
CA VAL A 95 7.41 -7.36 10.87
C VAL A 95 8.94 -7.30 11.00
N GLY A 96 9.46 -7.02 12.21
CA GLY A 96 10.90 -7.02 12.48
C GLY A 96 11.62 -5.68 12.24
N HIS A 97 10.87 -4.61 12.01
CA HIS A 97 11.42 -3.28 11.74
C HIS A 97 11.34 -2.35 12.96
N SER A 98 12.24 -1.37 13.00
CA SER A 98 12.03 -0.16 13.81
C SER A 98 11.21 0.85 13.01
N ASN A 99 10.26 1.52 13.66
CA ASN A 99 9.50 2.58 13.02
C ASN A 99 10.32 3.88 12.91
N PRO A 100 10.09 4.70 11.88
CA PRO A 100 10.60 6.07 11.85
C PRO A 100 9.91 6.91 12.93
N SER A 101 10.60 7.95 13.41
CA SER A 101 10.01 8.89 14.35
C SER A 101 8.88 9.66 13.67
N ILE A 102 7.64 9.46 14.11
CA ILE A 102 6.46 10.15 13.59
C ILE A 102 6.56 11.67 13.81
N ALA A 103 7.30 12.11 14.84
CA ALA A 103 7.58 13.53 15.08
C ALA A 103 8.37 14.20 13.93
N ALA A 104 9.04 13.42 13.07
CA ALA A 104 9.67 13.94 11.86
C ALA A 104 8.64 14.29 10.77
N CYS A 105 7.44 13.72 10.83
CA CYS A 105 6.34 14.07 9.94
C CYS A 105 5.79 15.44 10.30
N LYS A 106 6.06 16.42 9.46
CA LYS A 106 5.53 17.79 9.60
C LYS A 106 4.11 17.85 9.07
N LEU A 107 3.18 17.27 9.82
CA LEU A 107 1.77 17.27 9.48
C LEU A 107 1.19 18.67 9.67
N SER A 108 0.51 19.16 8.66
CA SER A 108 -0.02 20.52 8.59
C SER A 108 -1.50 20.56 8.21
N LYS A 109 -2.00 19.49 7.59
CA LYS A 109 -3.39 19.36 7.19
C LYS A 109 -4.25 18.79 8.32
N THR A 110 -5.56 18.97 8.17
CA THR A 110 -6.57 18.48 9.11
C THR A 110 -7.57 17.57 8.41
N GLY A 111 -8.33 16.80 9.20
CA GLY A 111 -9.29 15.83 8.66
C GLY A 111 -8.59 14.77 7.80
N CYS A 112 -9.25 14.32 6.74
CA CYS A 112 -8.74 13.22 5.92
C CYS A 112 -7.36 13.47 5.30
N ALA A 113 -7.05 14.73 4.99
CA ALA A 113 -5.79 15.08 4.33
C ALA A 113 -4.58 14.96 5.28
N ASN A 114 -4.81 14.89 6.60
CA ASN A 114 -3.77 14.55 7.59
C ASN A 114 -3.27 13.10 7.38
N ALA A 115 -4.18 12.18 7.04
CA ALA A 115 -3.85 10.78 6.80
C ALA A 115 -2.94 10.60 5.57
N GLU A 116 -3.22 11.35 4.51
CA GLU A 116 -2.39 11.38 3.30
C GLU A 116 -0.97 11.91 3.58
N GLU A 117 -0.84 12.99 4.34
CA GLU A 117 0.47 13.51 4.75
C GLU A 117 1.26 12.52 5.63
N LEU A 118 0.57 11.82 6.54
CA LEU A 118 1.20 10.79 7.36
C LEU A 118 1.67 9.61 6.50
N PHE A 119 0.83 9.12 5.59
CA PHE A 119 1.19 8.03 4.68
C PHE A 119 2.39 8.40 3.80
N GLU A 120 2.35 9.57 3.16
CA GLU A 120 3.46 10.09 2.35
C GLU A 120 4.74 10.24 3.18
N CYS A 121 4.64 10.77 4.40
CA CYS A 121 5.79 10.92 5.27
C CYS A 121 6.44 9.56 5.60
N LEU A 122 5.64 8.58 6.03
CA LEU A 122 6.15 7.26 6.41
C LEU A 122 6.75 6.54 5.19
N LEU A 123 6.09 6.62 4.03
CA LEU A 123 6.59 6.06 2.78
C LEU A 123 7.92 6.69 2.34
N ASN A 124 8.09 8.01 2.52
CA ASN A 124 9.32 8.70 2.16
C ASN A 124 10.44 8.56 3.21
N ALA A 125 10.10 8.31 4.47
CA ALA A 125 11.08 8.14 5.55
C ALA A 125 11.86 6.83 5.42
N ASP A 126 11.16 5.72 5.19
CA ASP A 126 11.78 4.41 4.90
C ASP A 126 10.78 3.53 4.14
N GLY A 127 10.80 3.67 2.81
CA GLY A 127 9.76 3.12 1.95
C GLY A 127 9.62 1.61 2.03
N GLN A 128 10.69 0.83 2.23
CA GLN A 128 10.54 -0.63 2.30
C GLN A 128 9.96 -1.06 3.65
N LYS A 129 10.49 -0.53 4.76
CA LYS A 129 9.99 -0.89 6.10
C LYS A 129 8.54 -0.49 6.30
N PHE A 130 8.16 0.67 5.75
CA PHE A 130 6.76 1.11 5.75
C PHE A 130 5.86 0.13 5.00
N LYS A 131 6.25 -0.29 3.79
CA LYS A 131 5.48 -1.25 3.00
C LYS A 131 5.31 -2.56 3.73
N ASP A 132 6.38 -3.09 4.33
CA ASP A 132 6.32 -4.33 5.08
C ASP A 132 5.36 -4.20 6.28
N ALA A 133 5.45 -3.11 7.04
CA ALA A 133 4.58 -2.84 8.19
C ALA A 133 3.12 -2.62 7.80
N PHE A 134 2.88 -1.94 6.67
CA PHE A 134 1.55 -1.68 6.13
C PHE A 134 0.89 -2.95 5.59
N ASP A 135 1.66 -3.77 4.85
CA ASP A 135 1.17 -5.03 4.29
C ASP A 135 1.13 -6.17 5.32
N GLY A 136 1.80 -6.01 6.47
CA GLY A 136 1.98 -7.08 7.45
C GLY A 136 2.95 -8.18 6.98
N ARG A 137 3.85 -7.87 6.03
CA ARG A 137 4.84 -8.81 5.50
C ARG A 137 5.92 -9.07 6.54
N LYS A 138 5.84 -10.21 7.22
CA LYS A 138 6.94 -10.67 8.07
C LYS A 138 8.11 -11.07 7.19
N ASP A 139 9.30 -10.61 7.53
CA ASP A 139 10.56 -11.08 6.94
C ASP A 139 10.58 -12.62 6.92
N THR A 140 10.46 -13.20 5.71
CA THR A 140 10.63 -14.65 5.51
C THR A 140 12.09 -15.08 5.68
N SER A 141 12.99 -14.15 5.97
CA SER A 141 14.39 -14.43 6.34
C SER A 141 14.53 -15.23 7.64
N CYS A 142 13.47 -15.36 8.45
CA CYS A 142 13.45 -16.21 9.65
C CYS A 142 12.88 -17.63 9.42
N ALA A 143 12.64 -18.07 8.17
CA ALA A 143 12.22 -19.45 7.89
C ALA A 143 13.36 -20.50 8.05
N THR A 144 14.59 -20.06 8.31
CA THR A 144 15.77 -20.94 8.55
C THR A 144 16.52 -20.65 9.85
N CYS A 145 15.94 -19.92 10.81
CA CYS A 145 16.56 -19.77 12.13
C CYS A 145 16.08 -20.87 13.11
N SER A 146 16.97 -21.85 13.29
CA SER A 146 17.07 -22.80 14.42
C SER A 146 15.97 -23.86 14.60
N LYS A 147 16.28 -25.05 14.07
CA LYS A 147 16.33 -26.25 14.94
C LYS A 147 17.76 -26.79 14.91
N ASN A 148 18.52 -26.49 15.97
CA ASN A 148 19.57 -27.39 16.45
C ASN A 148 18.90 -28.55 17.18
#